data_AF-A0A7J8X257-F1
#
_entry.id   AF-A0A7J8X257-F1
#
_cell.length_a   1.000
_cell.length_b   1.000
_cell.length_c   1.000
_cell.angle_alpha   90.00
_cell.angle_beta   90.00
_cell.angle_gamma   90.00
#
_symmetry.space_group_name_H-M   'P 1'
#
loop_
_entity.id
_entity.type
_entity.pdbx_description
1 polymer ?
#
loop_
_entity_poly.entity_id
_entity_poly.type
_entity_poly.pdbx_seq_one_letter_code
_entity_poly.pdbx_strand_id
1 'polypeptide(L)'
;MVVLMAIKVAIEMLFSNLFQKVQLPLIIELDLNTVLNWLKYRNIRPWSLRKLFAEIEDGCRHIAEIQFAITNQKKSRMAETLAKAGMSRKNFFKAAW
;
A
#
# COMPACT_ATOMS: atom_id res chain seq x y z
N MET A 1 8.65 4.81 4.77
CA MET A 1 7.85 4.19 5.85
C MET A 1 6.35 4.42 5.63
N VAL A 2 5.88 5.67 5.56
CA VAL A 2 4.45 6.02 5.44
C VAL A 2 3.76 5.33 4.25
N VAL A 3 4.39 5.33 3.06
CA VAL A 3 3.81 4.68 1.86
C VAL A 3 3.64 3.17 2.02
N LEU A 4 4.62 2.47 2.62
CA LEU A 4 4.50 1.03 2.89
C LEU A 4 3.38 0.74 3.89
N MET A 5 3.22 1.59 4.92
CA MET A 5 2.12 1.48 5.87
C MET A 5 0.76 1.71 5.20
N ALA A 6 0.67 2.68 4.28
CA ALA A 6 -0.53 2.91 3.48
C ALA A 6 -0.88 1.69 2.61
N ILE A 7 0.12 1.06 1.98
CA ILE A 7 -0.07 -0.17 1.20
C ILE A 7 -0.61 -1.30 2.09
N LYS A 8 0.00 -1.53 3.25
CA LYS A 8 -0.49 -2.53 4.22
C LYS A 8 -1.97 -2.30 4.58
N VAL A 9 -2.31 -1.06 4.93
CA VAL A 9 -3.68 -0.72 5.34
C VAL A 9 -4.68 -0.83 4.19
N ALA A 10 -4.28 -0.49 2.97
CA ALA A 10 -5.11 -0.67 1.78
C ALA A 10 -5.41 -2.15 1.53
N ILE A 11 -4.39 -3.02 1.60
CA ILE A 11 -4.56 -4.47 1.44
C ILE A 11 -5.48 -5.04 2.53
N GLU A 12 -5.29 -4.65 3.80
CA GLU A 12 -6.17 -5.06 4.90
C GLU A 12 -7.63 -4.67 4.66
N MET A 13 -7.89 -3.44 4.22
CA MET A 13 -9.26 -2.97 3.98
C MET A 13 -9.92 -3.66 2.78
N LEU A 14 -9.16 -3.93 1.73
CA LEU A 14 -9.66 -4.68 0.58
C LEU A 14 -10.07 -6.09 1.01
N PHE A 15 -9.25 -6.74 1.84
CA PHE A 15 -9.55 -8.08 2.32
C PHE A 15 -10.78 -8.12 3.24
N SER A 16 -10.92 -7.15 4.14
CA SER A 16 -12.05 -7.11 5.07
C SER A 16 -13.39 -6.78 4.40
N ASN A 17 -13.39 -6.01 3.31
CA ASN A 17 -14.63 -5.42 2.76
C ASN A 17 -15.05 -5.96 1.39
N LEU A 18 -14.12 -6.40 0.52
CA LEU A 18 -14.40 -6.56 -0.92
C LEU A 18 -14.07 -7.96 -1.45
N PHE A 19 -13.00 -8.60 -0.96
CA PHE A 19 -12.42 -9.78 -1.61
C PHE A 19 -12.94 -11.15 -1.12
N GLN A 20 -13.93 -11.20 -0.24
CA GLN A 20 -14.53 -12.49 0.16
C GLN A 20 -15.27 -13.23 -0.97
N LYS A 21 -15.54 -12.59 -2.12
CA LYS A 21 -16.36 -13.20 -3.20
C LYS A 21 -15.77 -13.14 -4.61
N VAL A 22 -14.79 -12.28 -4.91
CA VAL A 22 -14.26 -12.14 -6.27
C VAL A 22 -12.74 -11.96 -6.23
N GLN A 23 -12.01 -12.83 -6.91
CA GLN A 23 -10.58 -12.66 -7.19
C GLN A 23 -10.39 -11.67 -8.33
N LEU A 24 -10.25 -10.38 -8.01
CA LEU A 24 -9.89 -9.34 -8.98
C LEU A 24 -8.39 -9.03 -8.92
N PRO A 25 -7.75 -8.70 -10.05
CA PRO A 25 -6.41 -8.14 -10.05
C PRO A 25 -6.42 -6.79 -9.34
N LEU A 26 -5.42 -6.54 -8.49
CA LEU A 26 -5.22 -5.29 -7.78
C LEU A 26 -4.06 -4.51 -8.40
N ILE A 27 -4.31 -3.26 -8.80
CA ILE A 27 -3.27 -2.33 -9.22
C ILE A 27 -3.03 -1.32 -8.10
N ILE A 28 -1.80 -1.29 -7.58
CA ILE A 28 -1.35 -0.34 -6.57
C ILE A 28 -0.51 0.74 -7.28
N GLU A 29 -1.07 1.94 -7.39
CA GLU A 29 -0.39 3.11 -7.91
C GLU A 29 0.37 3.86 -6.80
N LEU A 30 1.63 4.20 -7.04
CA LEU A 30 2.43 5.05 -6.15
C LEU A 30 3.37 5.96 -6.94
N ASP A 31 3.82 7.06 -6.32
CA ASP A 31 4.70 8.06 -6.94
C ASP A 31 6.17 7.95 -6.53
N LEU A 32 6.51 7.03 -5.62
CA LEU A 32 7.87 6.84 -5.11
C LEU A 32 8.60 5.66 -5.76
N ASN A 33 9.52 5.96 -6.67
CA ASN A 33 10.34 4.95 -7.36
C ASN A 33 11.15 4.08 -6.38
N THR A 34 11.66 4.67 -5.30
CA THR A 34 12.40 3.92 -4.26
C THR A 34 11.54 2.83 -3.61
N VAL A 35 10.28 3.15 -3.30
CA VAL A 35 9.35 2.18 -2.70
C VAL A 35 8.99 1.09 -3.70
N LEU A 36 8.77 1.46 -4.96
CA LEU A 36 8.54 0.49 -6.03
C LEU A 36 9.72 -0.48 -6.17
N ASN A 37 10.94 0.04 -6.15
CA ASN A 37 12.15 -0.77 -6.23
C ASN A 37 12.22 -1.75 -5.04
N TRP A 38 11.94 -1.30 -3.82
CA TRP A 38 11.87 -2.20 -2.66
C TRP A 38 10.80 -3.29 -2.79
N LEU A 39 9.63 -2.97 -3.38
CA LEU A 39 8.57 -3.94 -3.59
C LEU A 39 8.98 -5.01 -4.61
N LYS A 40 9.63 -4.59 -5.72
CA LYS A 40 10.12 -5.48 -6.78
C LYS A 40 11.34 -6.31 -6.39
N TYR A 41 12.29 -5.71 -5.68
CA TYR A 41 13.61 -6.29 -5.44
C TYR A 41 13.86 -6.48 -3.95
N ARG A 42 13.81 -7.75 -3.49
CA ARG A 42 13.94 -8.10 -2.07
C ARG A 42 15.30 -7.75 -1.47
N ASN A 43 16.35 -7.82 -2.26
CA ASN A 43 17.75 -7.61 -1.86
C ASN A 43 18.07 -6.17 -1.43
N ILE A 44 17.33 -5.18 -1.92
CA ILE A 44 17.56 -3.76 -1.61
C ILE A 44 16.63 -3.23 -0.51
N ARG A 45 15.84 -4.12 0.11
CA ARG A 45 14.90 -3.75 1.17
C ARG A 45 15.66 -3.38 2.46
N PRO A 46 15.32 -2.26 3.11
CA PRO A 46 15.87 -1.95 4.42
C PRO A 46 15.49 -3.03 5.44
N TRP A 47 16.49 -3.59 6.13
CA TRP A 47 16.27 -4.64 7.13
C TRP A 47 15.36 -4.19 8.27
N SER A 48 15.45 -2.92 8.66
CA SER A 48 14.60 -2.30 9.68
C SER A 48 13.10 -2.37 9.36
N LEU A 49 12.74 -2.53 8.07
CA LEU A 49 11.36 -2.61 7.60
C LEU A 49 10.92 -4.05 7.28
N ARG A 50 11.73 -5.07 7.59
CA ARG A 50 11.45 -6.47 7.23
C ARG A 50 10.07 -6.97 7.71
N LYS A 51 9.64 -6.56 8.91
CA LYS A 51 8.34 -6.94 9.48
C LYS A 51 7.20 -6.39 8.63
N LEU A 52 7.29 -5.11 8.25
CA LEU A 52 6.28 -4.45 7.42
C LEU A 52 6.20 -5.07 6.02
N PHE A 53 7.35 -5.44 5.43
CA PHE A 53 7.34 -6.17 4.16
C PHE A 53 6.69 -7.55 4.29
N ALA A 54 6.97 -8.29 5.36
CA ALA A 54 6.34 -9.60 5.59
C ALA A 54 4.82 -9.48 5.74
N GLU A 55 4.32 -8.47 6.45
CA GLU A 55 2.89 -8.20 6.61
C GLU A 55 2.21 -7.83 5.28
N ILE A 56 2.86 -7.01 4.45
CA ILE A 56 2.37 -6.70 3.10
C ILE A 56 2.33 -7.97 2.25
N GLU A 57 3.42 -8.73 2.21
CA GLU A 57 3.50 -9.97 1.43
C GLU A 57 2.46 -11.00 1.87
N ASP A 58 2.18 -11.10 3.16
CA ASP A 58 1.13 -11.97 3.70
C ASP A 58 -0.26 -11.57 3.20
N GLY A 59 -0.62 -10.29 3.33
CA GLY A 59 -1.88 -9.79 2.80
C GLY A 59 -2.00 -9.93 1.28
N CYS A 60 -0.88 -9.84 0.56
CA CYS A 60 -0.84 -10.05 -0.89
C CYS A 60 -1.14 -11.51 -1.30
N ARG A 61 -0.86 -12.52 -0.46
CA ARG A 61 -1.06 -13.94 -0.83
C ARG A 61 -2.53 -14.28 -1.11
N HIS A 62 -3.45 -13.45 -0.62
CA HIS A 62 -4.87 -13.70 -0.78
C HIS A 62 -5.47 -12.94 -1.98
N ILE A 63 -4.63 -12.25 -2.76
CA ILE A 63 -5.01 -11.52 -3.95
C ILE A 63 -4.47 -12.27 -5.16
N ALA A 64 -5.34 -12.53 -6.14
CA ALA A 64 -5.00 -13.36 -7.31
C ALA A 64 -3.86 -12.77 -8.14
N GLU A 65 -3.85 -11.44 -8.31
CA GLU A 65 -2.80 -10.74 -9.03
C GLU A 65 -2.59 -9.35 -8.43
N ILE A 66 -1.33 -8.93 -8.25
CA ILE A 66 -0.98 -7.59 -7.80
C ILE A 66 0.02 -6.99 -8.76
N GLN A 67 -0.30 -5.80 -9.26
CA GLN A 67 0.59 -5.00 -10.09
C GLN A 67 0.92 -3.69 -9.37
N PHE A 68 2.20 -3.31 -9.40
CA PHE A 68 2.65 -2.02 -8.86
C PHE A 68 3.02 -1.09 -10.02
N ALA A 69 2.38 0.07 -10.06
CA ALA A 69 2.55 1.06 -11.13
C ALA A 69 3.06 2.39 -10.58
N ILE A 70 3.91 3.06 -11.37
CA ILE A 70 4.29 4.45 -11.10
C ILE A 70 3.19 5.35 -11.65
N THR A 71 2.71 6.26 -10.82
CA THR A 71 1.74 7.28 -11.24
C THR A 71 2.34 8.67 -11.09
N ASN A 72 1.88 9.61 -11.90
CA ASN A 72 2.33 11.00 -11.81
C ASN A 72 1.72 11.64 -10.54
N GLN A 73 2.46 12.52 -9.85
CA GLN A 73 2.02 13.18 -8.60
C GLN A 73 0.60 13.76 -8.65
N LYS A 74 0.14 14.25 -9.82
CA LYS A 74 -1.23 14.75 -10.00
C LYS A 74 -2.31 13.72 -9.68
N LYS A 75 -2.11 12.44 -10.01
CA LYS A 75 -3.04 11.34 -9.69
C LYS A 75 -2.94 10.91 -8.22
N SER A 76 -1.74 11.03 -7.63
CA SER A 76 -1.45 10.73 -6.21
C SER A 76 -1.98 11.79 -5.23
N ARG A 77 -2.40 12.97 -5.72
CA ARG A 77 -2.75 14.13 -4.89
C ARG A 77 -3.81 13.84 -3.81
N MET A 78 -4.79 12.99 -4.10
CA MET A 78 -5.80 12.58 -3.11
C MET A 78 -5.16 11.77 -1.97
N ALA A 79 -4.37 10.75 -2.31
CA ALA A 79 -3.66 9.93 -1.33
C ALA A 79 -2.68 10.78 -0.49
N GLU A 80 -1.97 11.72 -1.12
CA GLU A 80 -1.09 12.66 -0.42
C GLU A 80 -1.87 13.57 0.54
N THR A 81 -3.02 14.10 0.11
CA THR A 81 -3.87 14.96 0.94
C THR A 81 -4.42 14.20 2.15
N LEU A 82 -4.87 12.96 1.94
CA LEU A 82 -5.33 12.08 3.02
C LEU A 82 -4.20 11.72 3.99
N ALA A 83 -3.00 11.42 3.49
CA ALA A 83 -1.85 11.16 4.32
C ALA A 83 -1.48 12.38 5.18
N LYS A 84 -1.48 13.60 4.60
CA LYS A 84 -1.25 14.85 5.34
C LYS A 84 -2.32 15.10 6.40
N ALA A 85 -3.59 14.88 6.07
CA ALA A 85 -4.68 14.98 7.03
C ALA A 85 -4.60 13.90 8.15
N GLY A 86 -3.95 12.76 7.89
CA GLY A 86 -3.66 11.73 8.89
C GLY A 86 -2.57 12.12 9.85
N MET A 87 -1.50 12.72 9.33
CA MET A 87 -0.39 13.17 10.16
C MET A 87 -0.78 14.26 11.16
N SER A 88 -1.82 15.05 10.88
CA SER A 88 -2.31 16.08 11.81
C SER A 88 -3.25 15.56 12.90
N ARG A 89 -3.61 14.27 12.88
CA ARG A 89 -4.51 13.67 13.87
C ARG A 89 -3.73 12.90 14.94
N LYS A 90 -4.27 12.91 16.16
CA LYS A 90 -3.74 12.11 17.28
C LYS A 90 -3.91 10.60 17.07
N ASN A 91 -4.98 10.21 16.36
CA ASN A 91 -5.35 8.81 16.18
C ASN A 91 -5.24 8.40 14.72
N PHE A 92 -4.90 7.12 14.50
CA PHE A 92 -4.89 6.52 13.18
C PHE A 92 -6.30 6.51 12.59
N PHE A 93 -6.44 6.84 11.30
CA PHE A 93 -7.70 6.71 10.58
C PHE A 93 -7.51 5.95 9.28
N LYS A 94 -8.55 5.25 8.86
CA LYS A 94 -8.64 4.59 7.55
C LYS A 94 -9.70 5.33 6.74
N ALA A 95 -9.37 5.77 5.53
CA ALA A 95 -10.36 6.34 4.60
C ALA A 95 -10.83 5.24 3.65
N ALA A 96 -12.14 5.14 3.48
CA ALA A 96 -12.79 4.34 2.47
C ALA A 96 -13.85 5.22 1.78
N TRP A 97 -14.08 4.98 0.50
CA TRP A 97 -15.10 5.63 -0.32
C TRP A 97 -16.05 4.56 -0.87
#